data_AF-A0A4P5RA55-F1
#
_entry.id   AF-A0A4P5RA55-F1
#
_cell.length_a   1.000
_cell.length_b   1.000
_cell.length_c   1.000
_cell.angle_alpha   90.00
_cell.angle_beta   90.00
_cell.angle_gamma   90.00
#
_symmetry.space_group_name_H-M   'P 1'
#
loop_
_entity.id
_entity.type
_entity.pdbx_description
1 polymer ?
#
loop_
_entity_poly.entity_id
_entity_poly.type
_entity_poly.pdbx_seq_one_letter_code
_entity_poly.pdbx_strand_id
1 'polypeptide(L)'
;MSCESDLILLLNDDTEIITAEALELMVAMFNDPTVGIVGPMLLFEDSTIQSAGHIFSPDPTDLYRARSPETAGPQNLLKVQREVSSLIAACALIRRDVFEQVGGLCMEFPGNWNDIDFCLKVQLAGYRAVFTPHAHLFHFESKTRIAKRVEAEVAKLGARWGSVLDDDPYFNPNLQRYTNIWKTDSTSKQSLDEALSFLLTVA
;
A
#
# COMPACT_ATOMS: atom_id res chain seq x y z
N MET A 1 1.24 -0.54 -26.94
CA MET A 1 0.12 0.07 -26.19
C MET A 1 -0.48 1.17 -27.05
N SER A 2 -1.80 1.34 -27.12
CA SER A 2 -2.48 2.31 -28.01
C SER A 2 -3.16 3.46 -27.23
N CYS A 3 -2.64 3.82 -26.05
CA CYS A 3 -3.24 4.85 -25.19
C CYS A 3 -2.71 6.24 -25.55
N GLU A 4 -3.60 7.16 -25.93
CA GLU A 4 -3.25 8.56 -26.26
C GLU A 4 -3.40 9.53 -25.08
N SER A 5 -3.93 9.06 -23.94
CA SER A 5 -4.07 9.86 -22.70
C SER A 5 -2.79 9.90 -21.86
N ASP A 6 -2.52 11.03 -21.19
CA ASP A 6 -1.35 11.21 -20.32
C ASP A 6 -1.39 10.36 -19.05
N LEU A 7 -2.58 9.84 -18.69
CA LEU A 7 -2.79 8.95 -17.56
C LEU A 7 -3.34 7.60 -18.06
N ILE A 8 -2.90 6.53 -17.42
CA ILE A 8 -3.36 5.16 -17.63
C ILE A 8 -4.09 4.72 -16.36
N LEU A 9 -5.32 4.22 -16.52
CA LEU A 9 -6.03 3.52 -15.45
C LEU A 9 -5.82 2.02 -15.63
N LEU A 10 -5.21 1.37 -14.65
CA LEU A 10 -5.35 -0.07 -14.46
C LEU A 10 -6.64 -0.31 -13.70
N LEU A 11 -7.49 -1.18 -14.24
CA LEU A 11 -8.78 -1.52 -13.67
C LEU A 11 -9.07 -3.00 -13.93
N ASN A 12 -9.27 -3.77 -12.87
CA ASN A 12 -9.74 -5.15 -13.02
C ASN A 12 -11.22 -5.18 -13.45
N ASP A 13 -11.60 -6.25 -14.12
CA ASP A 13 -12.97 -6.50 -14.60
C ASP A 13 -13.97 -6.83 -13.48
N ASP A 14 -13.49 -7.05 -12.27
CA ASP A 14 -14.25 -7.33 -11.06
C ASP A 14 -14.20 -6.16 -10.04
N THR A 15 -14.25 -4.93 -10.53
CA THR A 15 -14.28 -3.72 -9.68
C THR A 15 -15.54 -2.88 -9.89
N GLU A 16 -15.96 -2.18 -8.84
CA GLU A 16 -17.08 -1.24 -8.88
C GLU A 16 -16.75 0.06 -8.15
N ILE A 17 -16.99 1.20 -8.80
CA ILE A 17 -16.74 2.52 -8.24
C ILE A 17 -17.84 2.87 -7.23
N ILE A 18 -17.43 3.19 -5.99
CA ILE A 18 -18.35 3.60 -4.91
C ILE A 18 -18.42 5.13 -4.84
N THR A 19 -17.27 5.79 -4.87
CA THR A 19 -17.19 7.25 -4.86
C THR A 19 -17.43 7.78 -6.27
N ALA A 20 -18.49 8.55 -6.48
CA ALA A 20 -18.84 9.09 -7.80
C ALA A 20 -17.68 9.87 -8.46
N GLU A 21 -16.95 10.65 -7.66
CA GLU A 21 -15.81 11.47 -8.10
C GLU A 21 -14.44 10.78 -7.92
N ALA A 22 -14.41 9.44 -7.82
CA ALA A 22 -13.18 8.70 -7.54
C ALA A 22 -12.04 9.03 -8.52
N LEU A 23 -12.34 9.09 -9.82
CA LEU A 23 -11.34 9.35 -10.85
C LEU A 23 -10.83 10.78 -10.76
N GLU A 24 -11.70 11.77 -10.58
CA GLU A 24 -11.35 13.18 -10.43
C GLU A 24 -10.44 13.40 -9.22
N LEU A 25 -10.77 12.77 -8.09
CA LEU A 25 -9.97 12.82 -6.87
C LEU A 25 -8.57 12.21 -7.06
N MET A 26 -8.46 11.10 -7.79
CA MET A 26 -7.18 10.48 -8.12
C MET A 26 -6.38 11.31 -9.14
N VAL A 27 -7.04 11.86 -10.17
CA VAL A 27 -6.42 12.74 -11.18
C VAL A 27 -5.80 13.97 -10.52
N ALA A 28 -6.48 14.56 -9.53
CA ALA A 28 -6.01 15.76 -8.85
C ALA A 28 -4.64 15.60 -8.17
N MET A 29 -4.27 14.38 -7.78
CA MET A 29 -2.96 14.08 -7.18
C MET A 29 -1.79 14.28 -8.16
N PHE A 30 -2.05 14.15 -9.47
CA PHE A 30 -1.05 14.36 -10.52
C PHE A 30 -0.79 15.84 -10.82
N ASN A 31 -1.40 16.77 -10.08
CA ASN A 31 -0.91 18.16 -10.07
C ASN A 31 0.50 18.25 -9.49
N ASP A 32 0.90 17.29 -8.66
CA ASP A 32 2.28 17.14 -8.24
C ASP A 32 3.07 16.30 -9.27
N PRO A 33 4.12 16.87 -9.90
CA PRO A 33 4.90 16.18 -10.93
C PRO A 33 5.68 14.98 -10.38
N THR A 34 5.88 14.89 -9.07
CA THR A 34 6.61 13.78 -8.43
C THR A 34 5.70 12.58 -8.13
N VAL A 35 4.39 12.68 -8.33
CA VAL A 35 3.46 11.54 -8.16
C VAL A 35 3.41 10.74 -9.47
N GLY A 36 3.76 9.46 -9.40
CA GLY A 36 3.79 8.55 -10.56
C GLY A 36 2.61 7.60 -10.63
N ILE A 37 2.06 7.21 -9.47
CA ILE A 37 0.93 6.28 -9.34
C ILE A 37 0.05 6.69 -8.15
N VAL A 38 -1.26 6.56 -8.32
CA VAL A 38 -2.27 6.86 -7.33
C VAL A 38 -3.25 5.70 -7.24
N GLY A 39 -3.60 5.29 -6.02
CA GLY A 39 -4.56 4.22 -5.78
C GLY A 39 -5.60 4.60 -4.73
N PRO A 40 -6.82 4.06 -4.84
CA PRO A 40 -7.92 4.33 -3.94
C PRO A 40 -7.87 3.43 -2.69
N MET A 41 -8.84 3.60 -1.79
CA MET A 41 -9.20 2.56 -0.84
C MET A 41 -10.00 1.47 -1.55
N LEU A 42 -9.47 0.25 -1.51
CA LEU A 42 -10.15 -0.93 -2.02
C LEU A 42 -10.91 -1.61 -0.89
N LEU A 43 -12.16 -1.96 -1.15
CA LEU A 43 -13.04 -2.66 -0.24
C LEU A 43 -13.39 -4.04 -0.81
N PHE A 44 -13.53 -5.00 0.09
CA PHE A 44 -14.21 -6.25 -0.23
C PHE A 44 -15.73 -6.04 -0.36
N GLU A 45 -16.42 -7.03 -0.90
CA GLU A 45 -17.89 -7.07 -1.06
C GLU A 45 -18.68 -6.80 0.24
N ASP A 46 -18.13 -7.13 1.40
CA ASP A 46 -18.75 -6.87 2.70
C ASP A 46 -18.41 -5.48 3.28
N SER A 47 -17.88 -4.58 2.44
CA SER A 47 -17.50 -3.22 2.80
C SER A 47 -16.37 -3.11 3.82
N THR A 48 -15.65 -4.20 4.09
CA THR A 48 -14.39 -4.13 4.85
C THR A 48 -13.23 -3.77 3.94
N ILE A 49 -12.20 -3.10 4.49
CA ILE A 49 -10.99 -2.73 3.76
C ILE A 49 -10.33 -3.99 3.20
N GLN A 50 -10.12 -4.02 1.89
CA GLN A 50 -9.19 -4.95 1.25
C GLN A 50 -7.78 -4.38 1.31
N SER A 51 -7.60 -3.13 0.87
CA SER A 51 -6.31 -2.46 0.89
C SER A 51 -6.46 -0.96 1.11
N ALA A 52 -5.61 -0.43 2.00
CA ALA A 52 -5.35 0.99 2.14
C ALA A 52 -3.89 1.31 1.77
N GLY A 53 -3.33 0.55 0.83
CA GLY A 53 -1.90 0.53 0.48
C GLY A 53 -1.12 -0.53 1.25
N HIS A 54 0.03 -0.91 0.69
CA HIS A 54 0.94 -1.89 1.27
C HIS A 54 1.98 -1.24 2.20
N ILE A 55 2.44 -2.03 3.16
CA ILE A 55 3.73 -1.90 3.84
C ILE A 55 4.50 -3.22 3.69
N PHE A 56 5.83 -3.19 3.79
CA PHE A 56 6.67 -4.37 3.78
C PHE A 56 7.30 -4.55 5.16
N SER A 57 7.13 -5.73 5.74
CA SER A 57 7.71 -6.02 7.05
C SER A 57 7.84 -7.52 7.35
N PRO A 58 8.74 -8.25 6.66
CA PRO A 58 9.25 -8.07 5.30
C PRO A 58 8.27 -8.60 4.21
N ASP A 59 7.28 -9.40 4.62
CA ASP A 59 6.23 -9.86 3.71
C ASP A 59 5.30 -8.66 3.39
N PRO A 60 4.96 -8.44 2.10
CA PRO A 60 4.03 -7.39 1.74
C PRO A 60 2.65 -7.60 2.36
N THR A 61 2.14 -6.55 3.00
CA THR A 61 0.92 -6.62 3.80
C THR A 61 0.01 -5.44 3.49
N ASP A 62 -1.26 -5.75 3.21
CA ASP A 62 -2.34 -4.75 3.10
C ASP A 62 -2.64 -4.10 4.43
N LEU A 63 -2.44 -2.79 4.51
CA LEU A 63 -2.77 -2.03 5.71
C LEU A 63 -4.27 -2.09 6.01
N TYR A 64 -4.59 -2.45 7.25
CA TYR A 64 -5.93 -2.50 7.82
C TYR A 64 -6.90 -3.44 7.11
N ARG A 65 -6.40 -4.46 6.41
CA ARG A 65 -7.22 -5.51 5.80
C ARG A 65 -8.26 -6.06 6.79
N ALA A 66 -9.48 -6.22 6.31
CA ALA A 66 -10.68 -6.66 7.02
C ALA A 66 -11.17 -5.72 8.14
N ARG A 67 -10.69 -4.47 8.22
CA ARG A 67 -11.24 -3.45 9.12
C ARG A 67 -12.34 -2.64 8.45
N SER A 68 -13.08 -1.87 9.25
CA SER A 68 -14.06 -0.92 8.71
C SER A 68 -13.36 0.23 7.99
N PRO A 69 -13.89 0.75 6.86
CA PRO A 69 -13.42 1.98 6.22
C PRO A 69 -13.54 3.22 7.11
N GLU A 70 -14.31 3.13 8.20
CA GLU A 70 -14.37 4.18 9.22
C GLU A 70 -13.21 4.18 10.21
N THR A 71 -12.35 3.17 10.15
CA THR A 71 -11.13 3.14 10.95
C THR A 71 -10.25 4.34 10.60
N ALA A 72 -9.86 5.13 11.59
CA ALA A 72 -8.95 6.26 11.37
C ALA A 72 -7.47 5.83 11.29
N GLY A 73 -7.10 4.79 12.05
CA GLY A 73 -5.70 4.45 12.29
C GLY A 73 -5.00 5.44 13.23
N PRO A 74 -3.76 5.18 13.65
CA PRO A 74 -2.98 6.13 14.43
C PRO A 74 -2.80 7.41 13.62
N GLN A 75 -2.91 8.56 14.28
CA GLN A 75 -2.73 9.87 13.66
C GLN A 75 -3.57 10.08 12.39
N ASN A 76 -4.75 9.44 12.30
CA ASN A 76 -5.65 9.51 11.15
C ASN A 76 -5.04 9.01 9.83
N LEU A 77 -4.07 8.07 9.89
CA LEU A 77 -3.39 7.50 8.73
C LEU A 77 -4.33 7.07 7.58
N LEU A 78 -5.53 6.55 7.89
CA LEU A 78 -6.51 6.10 6.91
C LEU A 78 -7.49 7.19 6.45
N LYS A 79 -7.37 8.41 6.96
CA LYS A 79 -8.20 9.56 6.61
C LYS A 79 -7.42 10.66 5.89
N VAL A 80 -6.12 10.45 5.62
CA VAL A 80 -5.26 11.36 4.89
C VAL A 80 -4.66 10.69 3.65
N GLN A 81 -4.44 11.49 2.60
CA GLN A 81 -3.63 11.07 1.46
C GLN A 81 -2.18 10.90 1.91
N ARG A 82 -1.51 9.84 1.47
CA ARG A 82 -0.16 9.54 1.91
C ARG A 82 0.60 8.69 0.91
N GLU A 83 1.90 8.74 1.03
CA GLU A 83 2.80 7.85 0.33
C GLU A 83 2.71 6.44 0.91
N VAL A 84 2.84 5.44 0.03
CA VAL A 84 2.77 4.01 0.35
C VAL A 84 3.85 3.26 -0.41
N SER A 85 4.26 2.12 0.13
CA SER A 85 5.29 1.27 -0.45
C SER A 85 4.79 0.59 -1.74
N SER A 86 3.51 0.25 -1.80
CA SER A 86 2.86 -0.25 -3.01
C SER A 86 1.33 -0.10 -2.93
N LEU A 87 0.67 -0.22 -4.07
CA LEU A 87 -0.78 -0.20 -4.28
C LEU A 87 -1.19 -1.45 -5.05
N ILE A 88 -2.39 -1.97 -4.79
CA ILE A 88 -2.95 -3.08 -5.58
C ILE A 88 -3.36 -2.55 -6.97
N ALA A 89 -2.88 -3.20 -8.03
CA ALA A 89 -3.16 -2.78 -9.41
C ALA A 89 -4.60 -3.04 -9.90
N ALA A 90 -5.49 -3.53 -9.03
CA ALA A 90 -6.92 -3.72 -9.31
C ALA A 90 -7.62 -2.39 -9.63
N CYS A 91 -7.18 -1.30 -9.00
CA CYS A 91 -7.47 0.04 -9.45
C CYS A 91 -6.27 0.95 -9.14
N ALA A 92 -5.59 1.42 -10.18
CA ALA A 92 -4.49 2.37 -10.04
C ALA A 92 -4.42 3.31 -11.24
N LEU A 93 -4.37 4.61 -10.97
CA LEU A 93 -4.13 5.63 -11.98
C LEU A 93 -2.63 5.94 -12.02
N ILE A 94 -2.05 6.06 -13.22
CA ILE A 94 -0.59 6.08 -13.42
C ILE A 94 -0.26 7.12 -14.50
N ARG A 95 0.86 7.84 -14.38
CA ARG A 95 1.35 8.64 -15.52
C ARG A 95 1.85 7.73 -16.65
N ARG A 96 1.44 8.00 -17.88
CA ARG A 96 1.82 7.19 -19.05
C ARG A 96 3.34 7.19 -19.26
N ASP A 97 3.98 8.35 -19.15
CA ASP A 97 5.43 8.49 -19.29
C ASP A 97 6.19 7.65 -18.25
N VAL A 98 5.73 7.66 -16.98
CA VAL A 98 6.28 6.83 -15.91
C VAL A 98 6.06 5.34 -16.20
N PHE A 99 4.86 4.94 -16.62
CA PHE A 99 4.56 3.55 -16.97
C PHE A 99 5.49 3.03 -18.07
N GLU A 100 5.70 3.83 -19.11
CA GLU A 100 6.62 3.51 -20.22
C GLU A 100 8.08 3.48 -19.77
N GLN A 101 8.51 4.48 -18.98
CA GLN A 101 9.87 4.58 -18.44
C GLN A 101 10.26 3.35 -17.62
N VAL A 102 9.34 2.84 -16.79
CA VAL A 102 9.61 1.68 -15.92
C VAL A 102 9.28 0.33 -16.56
N GLY A 103 8.83 0.34 -17.83
CA GLY A 103 8.54 -0.87 -18.61
C GLY A 103 7.27 -1.61 -18.21
N GLY A 104 6.27 -0.93 -17.65
CA GLY A 104 4.94 -1.48 -17.33
C GLY A 104 4.94 -2.60 -16.27
N LEU A 105 3.85 -3.36 -16.19
CA LEU A 105 3.74 -4.53 -15.29
C LEU A 105 4.68 -5.67 -15.74
N CYS A 106 5.37 -6.28 -14.79
CA CYS A 106 6.32 -7.34 -15.09
C CYS A 106 5.62 -8.68 -15.35
N MET A 107 5.84 -9.25 -16.54
CA MET A 107 5.25 -10.54 -16.95
C MET A 107 5.87 -11.76 -16.23
N GLU A 108 6.97 -11.57 -15.50
CA GLU A 108 7.56 -12.63 -14.67
C GLU A 108 6.78 -12.94 -13.39
N PHE A 109 5.79 -12.09 -13.07
CA PHE A 109 4.88 -12.17 -11.94
C PHE A 109 3.43 -12.33 -12.41
N PRO A 110 3.08 -13.45 -13.11
CA PRO A 110 1.76 -13.61 -13.72
C PRO A 110 0.64 -13.84 -12.70
N GLY A 111 0.95 -14.34 -11.50
CA GLY A 111 -0.03 -14.61 -10.46
C GLY A 111 -0.17 -13.47 -9.46
N ASN A 112 0.94 -13.14 -8.78
CA ASN A 112 0.97 -12.15 -7.71
C ASN A 112 2.22 -11.28 -7.85
N TRP A 113 2.25 -10.15 -7.14
CA TRP A 113 3.41 -9.26 -6.96
C TRP A 113 3.81 -8.36 -8.13
N ASN A 114 3.11 -8.41 -9.26
CA ASN A 114 3.39 -7.52 -10.39
C ASN A 114 3.17 -6.04 -10.04
N ASP A 115 2.22 -5.77 -9.15
CA ASP A 115 1.85 -4.47 -8.59
C ASP A 115 2.90 -3.94 -7.61
N ILE A 116 3.46 -4.81 -6.76
CA ILE A 116 4.61 -4.51 -5.91
C ILE A 116 5.84 -4.20 -6.74
N ASP A 117 6.20 -5.07 -7.68
CA ASP A 117 7.33 -4.84 -8.58
C ASP A 117 7.18 -3.51 -9.32
N PHE A 118 5.97 -3.23 -9.82
CA PHE A 118 5.68 -2.00 -10.52
C PHE A 118 5.84 -0.76 -9.64
N CYS A 119 5.22 -0.74 -8.45
CA CYS A 119 5.34 0.37 -7.52
C CYS A 119 6.79 0.63 -7.11
N LEU A 120 7.57 -0.42 -6.88
CA LEU A 120 8.99 -0.30 -6.54
C LEU A 120 9.83 0.25 -7.70
N LYS A 121 9.53 -0.13 -8.95
CA LYS A 121 10.18 0.49 -10.11
C LYS A 121 9.81 1.96 -10.27
N VAL A 122 8.55 2.33 -10.02
CA VAL A 122 8.10 3.74 -10.03
C VAL A 122 8.87 4.56 -9.00
N GLN A 123 9.05 4.02 -7.80
CA GLN A 123 9.84 4.65 -6.74
C GLN A 123 11.32 4.76 -7.08
N LEU A 124 11.91 3.70 -7.63
CA LEU A 124 13.31 3.72 -8.08
C LEU A 124 13.55 4.75 -9.20
N ALA A 125 12.53 5.04 -10.01
CA ALA A 125 12.58 6.09 -11.03
C ALA A 125 12.41 7.52 -10.46
N GLY A 126 12.24 7.67 -9.13
CA GLY A 126 12.14 8.96 -8.45
C GLY A 126 10.70 9.47 -8.26
N TYR A 127 9.69 8.63 -8.49
CA TYR A 127 8.29 9.00 -8.36
C TYR A 127 7.63 8.38 -7.13
N ARG A 128 6.60 9.03 -6.60
CA ARG A 128 5.88 8.57 -5.41
C ARG A 128 4.65 7.77 -5.80
N ALA A 129 4.35 6.78 -4.96
CA ALA A 129 3.08 6.05 -4.98
C ALA A 129 2.17 6.59 -3.88
N VAL A 130 0.98 7.07 -4.24
CA VAL A 130 0.09 7.77 -3.32
C VAL A 130 -1.22 7.00 -3.14
N PHE A 131 -1.55 6.72 -1.90
CA PHE A 131 -2.88 6.25 -1.50
C PHE A 131 -3.78 7.44 -1.20
N THR A 132 -5.03 7.40 -1.68
CA THR A 132 -6.08 8.36 -1.29
C THR A 132 -7.26 7.65 -0.62
N PRO A 133 -7.66 8.08 0.59
CA PRO A 133 -8.83 7.52 1.27
C PRO A 133 -10.15 8.16 0.78
N HIS A 134 -10.08 9.11 -0.15
CA HIS A 134 -11.27 9.83 -0.63
C HIS A 134 -11.93 9.14 -1.83
N ALA A 135 -11.24 8.21 -2.48
CA ALA A 135 -11.80 7.36 -3.53
C ALA A 135 -11.98 5.95 -2.99
N HIS A 136 -13.19 5.41 -3.09
CA HIS A 136 -13.51 4.03 -2.70
C HIS A 136 -13.97 3.23 -3.91
N LEU A 137 -13.47 2.00 -4.00
CA LEU A 137 -13.97 1.00 -4.96
C LEU A 137 -14.16 -0.33 -4.25
N PHE A 138 -15.18 -1.07 -4.67
CA PHE A 138 -15.22 -2.51 -4.44
C PHE A 138 -14.27 -3.20 -5.42
N HIS A 139 -13.62 -4.24 -4.93
CA HIS A 139 -12.89 -5.21 -5.73
C HIS A 139 -13.37 -6.59 -5.27
N PHE A 140 -14.12 -7.26 -6.14
CA PHE A 140 -14.86 -8.50 -5.86
C PHE A 140 -13.97 -9.75 -5.90
N GLU A 141 -12.67 -9.58 -5.74
CA GLU A 141 -11.75 -10.67 -5.50
C GLU A 141 -12.29 -11.55 -4.36
N SER A 142 -12.38 -12.86 -4.58
CA SER A 142 -12.90 -13.74 -3.52
C SER A 142 -12.06 -13.57 -2.25
N LYS A 143 -12.68 -13.16 -1.13
CA LYS A 143 -12.00 -13.08 0.18
C LYS A 143 -11.24 -14.36 0.56
N THR A 144 -11.73 -15.49 0.04
CA THR A 144 -11.21 -16.84 0.22
C THR A 144 -10.13 -17.22 -0.78
N ARG A 145 -9.86 -16.40 -1.80
CA ARG A 145 -8.72 -16.55 -2.70
C ARG A 145 -7.47 -16.32 -1.88
N ILE A 146 -6.91 -17.41 -1.38
CA ILE A 146 -5.55 -17.42 -0.87
C ILE A 146 -4.68 -17.22 -2.10
N ALA A 147 -4.08 -16.04 -2.23
CA ALA A 147 -3.01 -15.79 -3.18
C ALA A 147 -2.04 -16.97 -3.09
N LYS A 148 -1.97 -17.79 -4.15
CA LYS A 148 -1.09 -18.95 -4.13
C LYS A 148 0.32 -18.41 -3.98
N ARG A 149 0.95 -18.66 -2.83
CA ARG A 149 2.36 -18.34 -2.60
C ARG A 149 3.18 -19.25 -3.51
N VAL A 150 3.45 -18.79 -4.73
CA VAL A 150 4.32 -19.49 -5.67
C VAL A 150 5.74 -19.22 -5.23
N GLU A 151 6.42 -20.23 -4.69
CA GLU A 151 7.77 -20.08 -4.12
C GLU A 151 8.77 -19.47 -5.12
N ALA A 152 8.64 -19.80 -6.41
CA ALA A 152 9.46 -19.22 -7.47
C ALA A 152 9.23 -17.70 -7.62
N GLU A 153 7.98 -17.22 -7.51
CA GLU A 153 7.68 -15.79 -7.55
C GLU A 153 8.21 -15.08 -6.29
N VAL A 154 8.07 -15.70 -5.11
CA VAL A 154 8.62 -15.16 -3.86
C VAL A 154 10.15 -15.04 -3.93
N ALA A 155 10.83 -16.08 -4.43
CA ALA A 155 12.28 -16.07 -4.59
C ALA A 155 12.74 -14.97 -5.56
N LYS A 156 12.02 -14.77 -6.69
CA LYS A 156 12.30 -13.68 -7.63
C LYS A 156 12.09 -12.31 -7.00
N LEU A 157 10.98 -12.12 -6.27
CA LEU A 157 10.67 -10.87 -5.61
C LEU A 157 11.75 -10.53 -4.56
N GLY A 158 12.14 -11.50 -3.72
CA GLY A 158 13.20 -11.34 -2.73
C GLY A 158 14.57 -11.09 -3.37
N ALA A 159 14.91 -11.78 -4.46
CA ALA A 159 16.17 -11.55 -5.17
C ALA A 159 16.25 -10.14 -5.78
N ARG A 160 15.12 -9.58 -6.22
CA ARG A 160 15.06 -8.26 -6.85
C ARG A 160 14.92 -7.12 -5.85
N TRP A 161 14.14 -7.31 -4.79
CA TRP A 161 13.68 -6.24 -3.90
C TRP A 161 13.92 -6.50 -2.41
N GLY A 162 14.63 -7.58 -2.05
CA GLY A 162 14.81 -8.01 -0.66
C GLY A 162 15.24 -6.89 0.30
N SER A 163 16.17 -6.02 -0.11
CA SER A 163 16.60 -4.90 0.73
C SER A 163 15.48 -3.91 1.06
N VAL A 164 14.59 -3.62 0.10
CA VAL A 164 13.47 -2.69 0.30
C VAL A 164 12.31 -3.37 1.03
N LEU A 165 12.14 -4.68 0.82
CA LEU A 165 11.17 -5.47 1.58
C LEU A 165 11.57 -5.55 3.06
N ASP A 166 12.87 -5.67 3.36
CA ASP A 166 13.40 -5.77 4.72
C ASP A 166 13.46 -4.42 5.48
N ASP A 167 13.61 -3.32 4.73
CA ASP A 167 13.75 -1.94 5.23
C ASP A 167 12.85 -0.99 4.45
N ASP A 168 11.53 -1.14 4.65
CA ASP A 168 10.52 -0.30 4.02
C ASP A 168 10.56 1.13 4.57
N PRO A 169 10.81 2.15 3.74
CA PRO A 169 10.87 3.55 4.19
C PRO A 169 9.52 4.08 4.71
N TYR A 170 8.39 3.43 4.37
CA TYR A 170 7.06 3.81 4.84
C TYR A 170 6.60 2.98 6.06
N PHE A 171 7.40 2.04 6.53
CA PHE A 171 7.15 1.30 7.77
C PHE A 171 7.86 1.96 8.95
N ASN A 172 7.15 2.20 10.05
CA ASN A 172 7.78 2.75 11.25
C ASN A 172 8.57 1.65 11.97
N PRO A 173 9.90 1.81 12.16
CA PRO A 173 10.76 0.77 12.74
C PRO A 173 10.45 0.43 14.20
N ASN A 174 9.63 1.24 14.90
CA ASN A 174 9.19 0.99 16.28
C ASN A 174 7.88 0.19 16.38
N LEU A 175 7.31 -0.21 15.24
CA LEU A 175 6.10 -1.03 15.20
C LEU A 175 6.45 -2.51 15.09
N GLN A 176 5.57 -3.33 15.65
CA GLN A 176 5.66 -4.77 15.52
C GLN A 176 5.68 -5.17 14.04
N ARG A 177 6.60 -6.03 13.62
CA ARG A 177 6.65 -6.57 12.25
C ARG A 177 5.53 -7.61 12.00
N TYR A 178 5.23 -7.93 10.75
CA TYR A 178 4.22 -8.93 10.35
C TYR A 178 2.77 -8.64 10.81
N THR A 179 2.45 -7.39 11.15
CA THR A 179 1.10 -6.95 11.51
C THR A 179 0.55 -6.04 10.41
N ASN A 180 -0.75 -6.18 10.12
CA ASN A 180 -1.44 -5.32 9.16
C ASN A 180 -2.04 -4.06 9.81
N ILE A 181 -1.91 -3.92 11.12
CA ILE A 181 -2.35 -2.76 11.89
C ILE A 181 -1.21 -2.26 12.75
N TRP A 182 -1.08 -0.94 12.83
CA TRP A 182 -0.04 -0.31 13.63
C TRP A 182 -0.27 -0.65 15.11
N LYS A 183 0.62 -1.47 15.65
CA LYS A 183 0.74 -1.74 17.07
C LYS A 183 2.15 -1.39 17.47
N THR A 184 2.28 -0.52 18.47
CA THR A 184 3.58 -0.26 19.08
C THR A 184 4.10 -1.57 19.67
N ASP A 185 5.35 -1.92 19.34
CA ASP A 185 6.00 -3.07 19.97
C ASP A 185 6.17 -2.72 21.44
N SER A 186 5.29 -3.27 22.28
CA SER A 186 5.35 -3.12 23.72
C SER A 186 6.11 -4.29 24.32
N THR A 187 7.33 -4.52 23.86
CA THR A 187 8.27 -5.34 24.63
C THR A 187 8.65 -4.56 25.89
N SER A 188 8.13 -5.08 27.01
CA SER A 188 8.12 -4.55 28.38
C SER A 188 7.52 -3.16 28.57
N LYS A 189 6.27 -3.12 29.04
CA LYS A 189 5.86 -2.10 30.00
C LYS A 189 6.75 -2.24 31.25
N GLN A 190 7.93 -1.62 31.26
CA GLN A 190 8.32 -1.01 32.52
C GLN A 190 7.35 0.16 32.70
N SER A 191 6.57 0.12 33.77
CA SER A 191 5.56 1.16 33.99
C SER A 191 6.23 2.52 34.15
N LEU A 192 5.51 3.61 33.84
CA LEU A 192 5.96 4.96 34.16
C LEU A 192 6.34 5.07 35.65
N ASP A 193 5.66 4.31 36.51
CA ASP A 193 5.93 4.22 37.95
C ASP A 193 7.29 3.55 38.25
N GLU A 194 7.70 2.53 37.49
CA GLU A 194 9.05 1.94 37.62
C GLU A 194 10.13 2.94 37.18
N ALA A 195 9.90 3.69 36.09
CA ALA A 195 10.83 4.73 35.62
C ALA A 195 10.94 5.92 36.59
N LEU A 196 9.83 6.30 37.24
CA LEU A 196 9.81 7.37 38.25
C LEU A 196 10.33 6.91 39.61
N SER A 197 10.25 5.62 39.94
CA SER A 197 10.79 5.07 41.20
C SER A 197 12.31 5.29 41.34
N PHE A 198 13.02 5.28 40.21
CA PHE A 198 14.47 5.56 40.13
C PHE A 198 14.82 7.03 40.38
N LEU A 199 13.88 7.96 40.15
CA LEU A 199 14.08 9.39 40.37
C LEU A 199 13.75 9.82 41.81
N LEU A 200 12.97 9.02 42.53
CA LEU A 200 12.58 9.30 43.92
C LEU A 200 13.47 8.63 44.97
N THR A 201 14.44 7.80 44.58
CA THR A 201 15.41 7.17 45.49
C THR A 201 16.75 7.89 45.61
N VAL A 202 16.91 9.04 44.95
CA VAL A 202 18.16 9.84 44.97
C VAL A 202 17.91 11.30 45.41
N ALA A 203 16.85 11.54 46.20
CA ALA A 203 16.58 12.81 46.86
C ALA A 203 16.57 12.66 48.38
#